data_AF-A0A1Q8SRM9-F1
#
_entry.id   AF-A0A1Q8SRM9-F1
#
_cell.length_a   1.000
_cell.length_b   1.000
_cell.length_c   1.000
_cell.angle_alpha   90.00
_cell.angle_beta   90.00
_cell.angle_gamma   90.00
#
_symmetry.space_group_name_H-M   'P 1'
#
loop_
_entity.id
_entity.type
_entity.pdbx_description
1 polymer ?
#
loop_
_entity_poly.entity_id
_entity_poly.type
_entity_poly.pdbx_seq_one_letter_code
_entity_poly.pdbx_strand_id
1 'polypeptide(L)'
;MSGGTGHFFVPRIGQEVLVDFLEGDADRPLITGRVYNGEQRPDWHSHGLLSGFKSKTYRGSKYNELVFDDAIDQERVRLNSEAEKSQLNLGYLIHQTGNTRGAFRGTGFELRTDAYGAIRANQGLYLSSWGQLGASGDQLDLTPARQQLDSAYHLSDSLSQSAQDHNADALDSRQNLKQA
;
A
#
# COMPACT_ATOMS: atom_id res chain seq x y z
N MET A 1 7.15 -6.65 30.54
CA MET A 1 7.90 -7.41 29.50
C MET A 1 8.24 -6.42 28.39
N SER A 2 9.50 -6.00 28.29
CA SER A 2 9.97 -5.13 27.22
C SER A 2 11.01 -5.92 26.44
N GLY A 3 10.60 -6.55 25.35
CA GLY A 3 11.47 -7.41 24.58
C GLY A 3 10.99 -7.45 23.13
N GLY A 4 11.71 -6.75 22.24
CA GLY A 4 11.59 -6.96 20.80
C GLY A 4 10.84 -5.90 19.99
N THR A 5 10.49 -4.74 20.56
CA THR A 5 9.79 -3.68 19.79
C THR A 5 10.75 -2.56 19.42
N GLY A 6 10.85 -2.23 18.13
CA GLY A 6 11.65 -1.12 17.64
C GLY A 6 12.00 -1.24 16.16
N HIS A 7 12.76 -0.28 15.65
CA HIS A 7 13.42 -0.36 14.34
C HIS A 7 14.89 -0.73 14.56
N PHE A 8 15.45 -1.58 13.70
CA PHE A 8 16.84 -2.00 13.82
C PHE A 8 17.50 -2.14 12.45
N PHE A 9 18.55 -1.36 12.22
CA PHE A 9 19.35 -1.40 10.99
C PHE A 9 20.79 -1.74 11.35
N VAL A 10 21.14 -3.03 11.23
CA VAL A 10 22.51 -3.51 11.49
C VAL A 10 23.50 -2.83 10.54
N PRO A 11 24.54 -2.14 11.05
CA PRO A 11 25.63 -1.67 10.21
C PRO A 11 26.30 -2.84 9.47
N ARG A 12 26.60 -2.64 8.19
CA ARG A 12 27.28 -3.62 7.33
C ARG A 12 28.75 -3.24 7.17
N ILE A 13 29.57 -4.24 6.84
CA ILE A 13 31.01 -4.03 6.56
C ILE A 13 31.19 -2.90 5.55
N GLY A 14 32.12 -2.00 5.87
CA GLY A 14 32.47 -0.81 5.09
C GLY A 14 31.65 0.44 5.46
N GLN A 15 30.53 0.32 6.17
CA GLN A 15 29.70 1.48 6.54
C GLN A 15 30.33 2.26 7.69
N GLU A 16 30.33 3.59 7.58
CA GLU A 16 30.82 4.46 8.64
C GLU A 16 29.79 4.57 9.77
N VAL A 17 30.30 4.52 11.00
CA VAL A 17 29.51 4.52 12.23
C VAL A 17 30.03 5.56 13.19
N LEU A 18 29.13 6.15 13.97
CA LEU A 18 29.49 6.95 15.13
C LEU A 18 29.62 6.01 16.33
N VAL A 19 30.79 6.02 16.96
CA VAL A 19 31.08 5.28 18.18
C VAL A 19 31.14 6.27 19.34
N ASP A 20 30.29 6.05 20.32
CA ASP A 20 30.34 6.71 21.62
C ASP A 20 30.92 5.74 22.65
N PHE A 21 31.31 6.23 23.82
CA PHE A 21 31.96 5.46 24.87
C PHE A 21 31.20 5.64 26.18
N LEU A 22 30.71 4.53 26.74
CA LEU A 22 29.90 4.58 27.96
C LEU A 22 30.70 5.19 29.11
N GLU A 23 30.19 6.27 29.70
CA GLU A 23 30.85 7.01 30.79
C GLU A 23 32.25 7.55 30.38
N GLY A 24 32.52 7.67 29.08
CA GLY A 24 33.83 8.07 28.55
C GLY A 24 34.90 6.96 28.61
N ASP A 25 34.52 5.73 28.95
CA ASP A 25 35.43 4.58 29.00
C ASP A 25 35.69 4.02 27.60
N ALA A 26 36.92 4.18 27.11
CA ALA A 26 37.36 3.73 25.79
C ALA A 26 37.20 2.21 25.59
N ASP A 27 37.18 1.42 26.67
CA ASP A 27 37.00 -0.03 26.62
C ASP A 27 35.53 -0.45 26.51
N ARG A 28 34.60 0.52 26.53
CA ARG A 28 33.14 0.28 26.47
C ARG A 28 32.49 1.05 25.30
N PRO A 29 32.86 0.72 24.05
CA PRO A 29 32.30 1.38 22.87
C PRO A 29 30.83 1.01 22.65
N LEU A 30 30.05 1.98 22.16
CA LEU A 30 28.66 1.84 21.74
C LEU A 30 28.48 2.52 20.38
N ILE A 31 27.91 1.80 19.41
CA ILE A 31 27.53 2.42 18.14
C ILE A 31 26.21 3.18 18.35
N THR A 32 26.23 4.49 18.10
CA THR A 32 25.07 5.38 18.32
C THR A 32 24.44 5.86 17.01
N GLY A 33 25.15 5.72 15.89
CA GLY A 33 24.64 6.16 14.60
C GLY A 33 25.44 5.65 13.42
N ARG A 34 24.90 5.92 12.23
CA ARG A 34 25.54 5.68 10.93
C ARG A 34 25.54 6.97 10.14
N VAL A 35 26.62 7.23 9.44
CA VAL A 35 26.77 8.43 8.62
C VAL A 35 27.19 8.07 7.20
N TYR A 36 26.85 8.94 6.26
CA TYR A 36 27.36 8.87 4.88
C TYR A 36 28.67 9.64 4.78
N ASN A 37 29.51 9.26 3.81
CA ASN A 37 30.81 9.87 3.57
C ASN A 37 31.13 9.95 2.07
N GLY A 38 32.37 10.28 1.72
CA GLY A 38 32.80 10.45 0.33
C GLY A 38 32.74 9.17 -0.52
N GLU A 39 32.97 8.00 0.10
CA GLU A 39 32.93 6.68 -0.53
C GLU A 39 31.51 6.09 -0.53
N GLN A 40 30.79 6.26 0.58
CA GLN A 40 29.39 5.88 0.75
C GLN A 40 28.54 7.14 0.73
N ARG A 41 28.26 7.61 -0.47
CA ARG A 41 27.37 8.75 -0.67
C ARG A 41 25.92 8.33 -0.46
N PRO A 42 25.04 9.25 -0.02
CA PRO A 42 23.62 8.97 -0.02
C PRO A 42 23.13 8.87 -1.47
N ASP A 43 22.77 7.66 -1.90
CA ASP A 43 22.16 7.42 -3.21
C ASP A 43 20.71 7.95 -3.29
N TRP A 44 20.18 8.51 -2.20
CA TRP A 44 18.75 8.76 -2.00
C TRP A 44 18.51 9.98 -1.07
N HIS A 45 17.43 10.76 -1.28
CA HIS A 45 17.02 11.94 -0.52
C HIS A 45 17.99 13.13 -0.46
N SER A 46 18.79 13.35 -1.50
CA SER A 46 19.87 14.34 -1.49
C SER A 46 19.43 15.81 -1.68
N HIS A 47 18.14 16.07 -1.94
CA HIS A 47 17.63 17.41 -2.28
C HIS A 47 16.35 17.80 -1.52
N GLY A 48 16.02 17.09 -0.44
CA GLY A 48 14.96 17.44 0.51
C GLY A 48 13.53 17.17 0.05
N LEU A 49 13.30 16.95 -1.25
CA LEU A 49 11.96 16.69 -1.78
C LEU A 49 11.43 15.29 -1.46
N LEU A 50 12.36 14.33 -1.39
CA LEU A 50 12.05 12.95 -1.08
C LEU A 50 12.56 12.67 0.34
N SER A 51 11.81 11.88 1.13
CA SER A 51 12.23 11.32 2.43
C SER A 51 11.77 9.86 2.63
N GLY A 52 12.33 9.11 3.59
CA GLY A 52 12.04 7.66 3.76
C GLY A 52 13.23 6.72 4.00
N PHE A 53 13.03 5.43 3.70
CA PHE A 53 13.95 4.33 4.03
C PHE A 53 14.31 3.52 2.79
N LYS A 54 15.60 3.18 2.65
CA LYS A 54 16.07 2.29 1.59
C LYS A 54 17.00 1.22 2.16
N SER A 55 16.73 -0.03 1.83
CA SER A 55 17.57 -1.18 2.16
C SER A 55 18.31 -1.67 0.94
N LYS A 56 19.32 -2.53 1.13
CA LYS A 56 19.99 -3.25 0.04
C LYS A 56 19.91 -4.74 0.33
N THR A 57 19.64 -5.55 -0.69
CA THR A 57 19.67 -7.01 -0.58
C THR A 57 21.05 -7.46 -0.08
N TYR A 58 21.07 -8.36 0.89
CA TYR A 58 22.34 -8.88 1.41
C TYR A 58 23.08 -9.63 0.30
N ARG A 59 24.32 -9.22 0.00
CA ARG A 59 25.13 -9.75 -1.11
C ARG A 59 24.41 -9.76 -2.47
N GLY A 60 23.50 -8.80 -2.69
CA GLY A 60 22.74 -8.65 -3.93
C GLY A 60 22.64 -7.19 -4.38
N SER A 61 22.07 -7.00 -5.58
CA SER A 61 21.88 -5.69 -6.21
C SER A 61 20.49 -5.10 -6.01
N LYS A 62 19.49 -5.92 -5.64
CA LYS A 62 18.11 -5.48 -5.41
C LYS A 62 17.96 -4.67 -4.11
N TYR A 63 16.85 -3.98 -3.95
CA TYR A 63 16.56 -3.16 -2.77
C TYR A 63 15.07 -3.20 -2.40
N ASN A 64 14.76 -2.80 -1.16
CA ASN A 64 13.41 -2.42 -0.74
C ASN A 64 13.43 -0.96 -0.29
N GLU A 65 12.31 -0.28 -0.46
CA GLU A 65 12.26 1.17 -0.28
C GLU A 65 10.88 1.65 0.14
N LEU A 66 10.84 2.56 1.11
CA LEU A 66 9.68 3.39 1.45
C LEU A 66 10.05 4.84 1.11
N VAL A 67 9.23 5.50 0.31
CA VAL A 67 9.44 6.86 -0.17
C VAL A 67 8.24 7.71 0.20
N PHE A 68 8.50 8.87 0.77
CA PHE A 68 7.62 10.02 0.86
C PHE A 68 8.14 11.06 -0.13
N ASP A 69 7.26 11.60 -0.96
CA ASP A 69 7.55 12.68 -1.91
C ASP A 69 6.71 13.87 -1.48
N ASP A 70 7.38 14.90 -0.97
CA ASP A 70 6.77 16.09 -0.38
C ASP A 70 6.69 17.24 -1.39
N ALA A 71 6.64 16.90 -2.68
CA ALA A 71 6.36 17.87 -3.73
C ALA A 71 4.95 18.44 -3.55
N ILE A 72 4.87 19.76 -3.36
CA ILE A 72 3.62 20.51 -3.17
C ILE A 72 2.60 20.14 -4.28
N ASP A 73 1.38 19.80 -3.87
CA ASP A 73 0.25 19.39 -4.72
C ASP A 73 0.49 18.11 -5.54
N GLN A 74 1.58 17.40 -5.26
CA GLN A 74 1.98 16.16 -5.92
C GLN A 74 2.52 15.16 -4.91
N GLU A 75 1.96 15.17 -3.70
CA GLU A 75 2.38 14.33 -2.61
C GLU A 75 2.12 12.86 -2.92
N ARG A 76 3.08 12.00 -2.58
CA ARG A 76 2.90 10.56 -2.71
C ARG A 76 3.68 9.77 -1.69
N VAL A 77 3.21 8.54 -1.48
CA VAL A 77 3.92 7.51 -0.73
C VAL A 77 4.12 6.29 -1.63
N ARG A 78 5.33 5.72 -1.62
CA ARG A 78 5.63 4.48 -2.33
C ARG A 78 6.34 3.48 -1.42
N LEU A 79 5.76 2.30 -1.27
CA LEU A 79 6.43 1.11 -0.75
C LEU A 79 6.80 0.20 -1.91
N ASN A 80 8.08 -0.15 -2.02
CA ASN A 80 8.64 -0.89 -3.14
C ASN A 80 9.50 -2.07 -2.67
N SER A 81 9.29 -3.22 -3.30
CA SER A 81 10.27 -4.29 -3.41
C SER A 81 10.75 -4.36 -4.86
N GLU A 82 12.06 -4.32 -5.06
CA GLU A 82 12.65 -4.49 -6.39
C GLU A 82 12.40 -5.90 -6.95
N ALA A 83 12.07 -6.88 -6.10
CA ALA A 83 11.65 -8.20 -6.55
C ALA A 83 10.26 -8.12 -7.21
N GLU A 84 10.20 -8.53 -8.48
CA GLU A 84 8.99 -8.54 -9.30
C GLU A 84 8.27 -7.19 -9.36
N LYS A 85 9.00 -6.09 -9.10
CA LYS A 85 8.46 -4.73 -9.05
C LYS A 85 7.16 -4.66 -8.25
N SER A 86 7.16 -5.28 -7.07
CA SER A 86 6.00 -5.38 -6.19
C SER A 86 5.87 -4.11 -5.35
N GLN A 87 4.79 -3.37 -5.55
CA GLN A 87 4.66 -2.00 -5.03
C GLN A 87 3.25 -1.69 -4.53
N LEU A 88 3.19 -0.87 -3.49
CA LEU A 88 2.03 -0.08 -3.11
C LEU A 88 2.38 1.39 -3.32
N ASN A 89 1.63 2.08 -4.16
CA ASN A 89 1.78 3.50 -4.42
C ASN A 89 0.49 4.24 -4.04
N LEU A 90 0.61 5.40 -3.40
CA LEU A 90 -0.50 6.24 -2.90
C LEU A 90 -0.27 7.71 -3.29
N GLY A 91 -1.32 8.43 -3.68
CA GLY A 91 -1.27 9.86 -4.02
C GLY A 91 -0.98 10.13 -5.50
N TYR A 92 -0.06 11.04 -5.77
CA TYR A 92 0.34 11.46 -7.13
C TYR A 92 1.38 10.52 -7.73
N LEU A 93 0.95 9.56 -8.55
CA LEU A 93 1.81 8.50 -9.06
C LEU A 93 2.69 9.01 -10.20
N ILE A 94 4.00 8.79 -10.08
CA ILE A 94 5.00 9.15 -11.10
C ILE A 94 5.97 8.00 -11.34
N HIS A 95 6.64 8.01 -12.49
CA HIS A 95 7.89 7.28 -12.67
C HIS A 95 8.96 7.88 -11.75
N GLN A 96 9.89 7.05 -11.27
CA GLN A 96 11.01 7.53 -10.46
C GLN A 96 12.21 6.61 -10.60
N THR A 97 13.37 7.22 -10.78
CA THR A 97 14.68 6.54 -10.83
C THR A 97 15.61 7.24 -9.85
N GLY A 98 16.00 6.56 -8.77
CA GLY A 98 16.78 7.20 -7.72
C GLY A 98 16.05 8.42 -7.15
N ASN A 99 16.78 9.53 -7.05
CA ASN A 99 16.27 10.82 -6.62
C ASN A 99 15.54 11.61 -7.70
N THR A 100 15.40 11.07 -8.91
CA THR A 100 14.80 11.77 -10.03
C THR A 100 13.31 11.44 -10.15
N ARG A 101 12.47 12.46 -10.03
CA ARG A 101 11.04 12.41 -10.37
C ARG A 101 10.89 12.34 -11.89
N GLY A 102 10.04 11.45 -12.37
CA GLY A 102 9.76 11.23 -13.78
C GLY A 102 8.33 11.64 -14.16
N ALA A 103 7.88 11.16 -15.32
CA ALA A 103 6.56 11.48 -15.85
C ALA A 103 5.41 10.98 -14.95
N PHE A 104 4.30 11.71 -15.00
CA PHE A 104 3.03 11.35 -14.38
C PHE A 104 2.51 10.00 -14.89
N ARG A 105 1.93 9.22 -13.97
CA ARG A 105 1.35 7.89 -14.23
C ARG A 105 -0.11 7.78 -13.84
N GLY A 106 -0.58 8.56 -12.85
CA GLY A 106 -1.95 8.49 -12.36
C GLY A 106 -2.12 9.10 -10.97
N THR A 107 -3.35 9.09 -10.46
CA THR A 107 -3.70 9.60 -9.13
C THR A 107 -4.54 8.57 -8.39
N GLY A 108 -4.36 8.45 -7.07
CA GLY A 108 -5.14 7.54 -6.22
C GLY A 108 -4.23 6.51 -5.56
N PHE A 109 -4.53 5.22 -5.71
CA PHE A 109 -3.67 4.15 -5.24
C PHE A 109 -3.39 3.13 -6.35
N GLU A 110 -2.22 2.50 -6.30
CA GLU A 110 -1.83 1.39 -7.18
C GLU A 110 -1.21 0.29 -6.32
N LEU A 111 -1.79 -0.91 -6.35
CA LEU A 111 -1.14 -2.14 -5.90
C LEU A 111 -0.73 -2.93 -7.15
N ARG A 112 0.58 -3.12 -7.38
CA ARG A 112 1.10 -3.80 -8.57
C ARG A 112 2.21 -4.79 -8.27
N THR A 113 2.38 -5.77 -9.14
CA THR A 113 3.50 -6.72 -9.17
C THR A 113 3.56 -7.34 -10.57
N ASP A 114 4.76 -7.73 -11.02
CA ASP A 114 4.95 -8.54 -12.24
C ASP A 114 4.70 -10.04 -11.96
N ALA A 115 4.51 -10.43 -10.69
CA ALA A 115 4.21 -11.78 -10.25
C ALA A 115 2.72 -11.97 -9.92
N TYR A 116 2.40 -13.05 -9.20
CA TYR A 116 1.03 -13.33 -8.76
C TYR A 116 0.55 -12.35 -7.68
N GLY A 117 -0.68 -11.87 -7.82
CA GLY A 117 -1.41 -11.11 -6.80
C GLY A 117 -2.51 -11.96 -6.15
N ALA A 118 -2.73 -11.77 -4.85
CA ALA A 118 -3.86 -12.36 -4.14
C ALA A 118 -4.39 -11.39 -3.07
N ILE A 119 -5.69 -11.11 -3.08
CA ILE A 119 -6.41 -10.40 -2.01
C ILE A 119 -7.23 -11.44 -1.26
N ARG A 120 -6.99 -11.60 0.03
CA ARG A 120 -7.69 -12.58 0.88
C ARG A 120 -8.24 -11.88 2.11
N ALA A 121 -9.56 -11.93 2.28
CA ALA A 121 -10.26 -11.35 3.42
C ALA A 121 -11.33 -12.32 3.93
N ASN A 122 -11.01 -13.05 5.01
CA ASN A 122 -11.85 -14.13 5.54
C ASN A 122 -13.24 -13.66 6.01
N GLN A 123 -13.35 -12.40 6.41
CA GLN A 123 -14.59 -11.79 6.88
C GLN A 123 -15.38 -11.10 5.75
N GLY A 124 -14.89 -11.19 4.50
CA GLY A 124 -15.50 -10.56 3.33
C GLY A 124 -14.60 -9.50 2.68
N LEU A 125 -14.85 -9.24 1.40
CA LEU A 125 -14.16 -8.22 0.61
C LEU A 125 -15.20 -7.31 -0.05
N TYR A 126 -15.12 -6.01 0.23
CA TYR A 126 -15.93 -4.99 -0.43
C TYR A 126 -15.08 -4.23 -1.45
N LEU A 127 -15.46 -4.36 -2.73
CA LEU A 127 -14.88 -3.61 -3.85
C LEU A 127 -15.97 -2.73 -4.43
N SER A 128 -15.72 -1.42 -4.45
CA SER A 128 -16.74 -0.42 -4.74
C SER A 128 -16.17 0.72 -5.57
N SER A 129 -17.02 1.28 -6.43
CA SER A 129 -16.81 2.57 -7.09
C SER A 129 -17.78 3.65 -6.60
N TRP A 130 -18.57 3.38 -5.55
CA TRP A 130 -19.39 4.40 -4.89
C TRP A 130 -18.49 5.33 -4.09
N GLY A 131 -18.58 6.64 -4.35
CA GLY A 131 -17.71 7.64 -3.76
C GLY A 131 -17.96 7.82 -2.27
N GLN A 132 -16.88 7.82 -1.48
CA GLN A 132 -16.87 8.13 -0.05
C GLN A 132 -15.80 9.19 0.22
N LEU A 133 -16.12 10.43 -0.14
CA LEU A 133 -15.14 11.54 -0.14
C LEU A 133 -14.61 11.82 1.26
N GLY A 134 -13.29 11.99 1.38
CA GLY A 134 -12.63 12.29 2.64
C GLY A 134 -12.73 11.18 3.69
N ALA A 135 -13.01 9.93 3.29
CA ALA A 135 -13.27 8.82 4.21
C ALA A 135 -14.34 9.15 5.27
N SER A 136 -15.40 9.86 4.86
CA SER A 136 -16.41 10.45 5.74
C SER A 136 -17.42 9.47 6.36
N GLY A 137 -17.34 8.17 6.04
CA GLY A 137 -18.19 7.14 6.64
C GLY A 137 -17.39 5.88 7.00
N ASP A 138 -18.11 4.79 7.26
CA ASP A 138 -17.50 3.54 7.68
C ASP A 138 -16.76 2.84 6.53
N GLN A 139 -15.68 2.11 6.87
CA GLN A 139 -14.88 1.33 5.91
C GLN A 139 -15.72 0.32 5.10
N LEU A 140 -16.79 -0.21 5.71
CA LEU A 140 -17.72 -1.16 5.09
C LEU A 140 -19.13 -0.58 5.01
N ASP A 141 -19.27 0.68 4.57
CA ASP A 141 -20.59 1.22 4.22
C ASP A 141 -21.12 0.53 2.95
N LEU A 142 -22.02 -0.42 3.17
CA LEU A 142 -22.67 -1.23 2.14
C LEU A 142 -24.03 -0.65 1.72
N THR A 143 -24.43 0.52 2.22
CA THR A 143 -25.76 1.09 1.95
C THR A 143 -26.07 1.17 0.45
N PRO A 144 -25.18 1.70 -0.42
CA PRO A 144 -25.46 1.76 -1.85
C PRO A 144 -25.57 0.37 -2.50
N ALA A 145 -24.72 -0.57 -2.08
CA ALA A 145 -24.72 -1.93 -2.60
C ALA A 145 -26.01 -2.68 -2.21
N ARG A 146 -26.45 -2.55 -0.95
CA ARG A 146 -27.70 -3.14 -0.46
C ARG A 146 -28.91 -2.60 -1.20
N GLN A 147 -29.02 -1.28 -1.36
CA GLN A 147 -30.11 -0.67 -2.11
C GLN A 147 -30.21 -1.16 -3.56
N GLN A 148 -29.05 -1.37 -4.20
CA GLN A 148 -29.00 -1.93 -5.56
C GLN A 148 -29.46 -3.39 -5.59
N LEU A 149 -29.07 -4.21 -4.61
CA LEU A 149 -29.51 -5.60 -4.46
C LEU A 149 -31.02 -5.68 -4.19
N ASP A 150 -31.54 -4.84 -3.30
CA ASP A 150 -32.98 -4.75 -2.99
C ASP A 150 -33.80 -4.38 -4.24
N SER A 151 -33.31 -3.40 -5.02
CA SER A 151 -33.95 -2.98 -6.26
C SER A 151 -33.95 -4.09 -7.32
N ALA A 152 -32.83 -4.82 -7.44
CA ALA A 152 -32.72 -5.96 -8.35
C ALA A 152 -33.66 -7.11 -7.95
N TYR A 153 -33.80 -7.38 -6.64
CA TYR A 153 -34.75 -8.35 -6.12
C TYR A 153 -36.19 -7.98 -6.50
N HIS A 154 -36.62 -6.73 -6.25
CA HIS A 154 -37.99 -6.29 -6.57
C HIS A 154 -38.31 -6.35 -8.07
N LEU A 155 -37.34 -6.04 -8.93
CA LEU A 155 -37.50 -6.18 -10.38
C LEU A 155 -37.65 -7.67 -10.76
N SER A 156 -36.81 -8.54 -10.23
CA SER A 156 -36.88 -9.99 -10.49
C SER A 156 -38.19 -10.60 -10.00
N ASP A 157 -38.70 -10.15 -8.85
CA ASP A 157 -39.96 -10.60 -8.28
C ASP A 157 -41.15 -10.19 -9.17
N SER A 158 -41.15 -8.94 -9.63
CA SER A 158 -42.20 -8.41 -10.52
C SER A 158 -42.24 -9.12 -11.88
N LEU A 159 -41.08 -9.34 -12.49
CA LEU A 159 -40.97 -10.09 -13.75
C LEU A 159 -41.40 -11.56 -13.58
N SER A 160 -41.04 -12.18 -12.45
CA SER A 160 -41.44 -13.55 -12.15
C SER A 160 -42.96 -13.67 -11.99
N GLN A 161 -43.60 -12.70 -11.34
CA GLN A 161 -45.06 -12.69 -11.20
C GLN A 161 -45.73 -12.56 -12.57
N SER A 162 -45.26 -11.62 -13.40
CA SER A 162 -45.80 -11.45 -14.76
C SER A 162 -45.63 -12.71 -15.61
N ALA A 163 -44.49 -13.39 -15.54
CA ALA A 163 -44.28 -14.66 -16.24
C ALA A 163 -45.29 -15.73 -15.80
N GLN A 164 -45.47 -15.91 -14.50
CA GLN A 164 -46.45 -16.86 -13.96
C GLN A 164 -47.88 -16.52 -14.38
N ASP A 165 -48.25 -15.25 -14.35
CA ASP A 165 -49.57 -14.78 -14.80
C ASP A 165 -49.81 -15.10 -16.29
N HIS A 166 -48.74 -15.27 -17.06
CA HIS A 166 -48.76 -15.66 -18.47
C HIS A 166 -48.38 -17.13 -18.73
N ASN A 167 -48.46 -18.00 -17.71
CA ASN A 167 -48.14 -19.43 -17.77
C ASN A 167 -46.71 -19.75 -18.26
N ALA A 168 -45.79 -18.82 -18.05
CA ALA A 168 -44.36 -19.06 -18.20
C ALA A 168 -43.74 -19.42 -16.83
N ASP A 169 -42.56 -20.04 -16.87
CA ASP A 169 -41.82 -20.42 -15.67
C ASP A 169 -41.35 -19.18 -14.88
N ALA A 170 -41.24 -19.35 -13.56
CA ALA A 170 -40.72 -18.32 -12.67
C ALA A 170 -39.20 -18.18 -12.75
N LEU A 171 -38.71 -17.02 -12.30
CA LEU A 171 -37.28 -16.75 -12.25
C LEU A 171 -36.66 -17.31 -10.95
N ASP A 172 -35.83 -18.35 -11.08
CA ASP A 172 -35.10 -18.97 -9.95
C ASP A 172 -34.15 -18.01 -9.22
N SER A 173 -33.66 -16.97 -9.90
CA SER A 173 -32.75 -15.95 -9.33
C SER A 173 -33.32 -15.20 -8.12
N ARG A 174 -34.65 -15.23 -7.94
CA ARG A 174 -35.38 -14.57 -6.85
C ARG A 174 -34.96 -15.05 -5.46
N GLN A 175 -34.68 -16.34 -5.29
CA GLN A 175 -34.34 -16.90 -3.98
C GLN A 175 -32.95 -16.47 -3.50
N ASN A 176 -32.00 -16.35 -4.43
CA ASN A 176 -30.61 -16.01 -4.12
C ASN A 176 -30.44 -14.54 -3.76
N LEU A 177 -31.20 -13.64 -4.41
CA LEU A 177 -31.16 -12.20 -4.14
C LEU A 177 -31.81 -11.82 -2.80
N LYS A 178 -32.77 -12.60 -2.29
CA LYS A 178 -33.41 -12.36 -1.00
C LYS A 178 -32.47 -12.59 0.21
N GLN A 179 -31.40 -13.37 0.01
CA GLN A 179 -30.47 -13.77 1.07
C GLN A 179 -29.18 -12.94 1.09
N ALA A 180 -28.98 -12.07 0.08
CA ALA A 180 -27.82 -11.20 -0.08
C ALA A 180 -28.03 -9.86 0.64
#